data_AF-S6B8L7-F1
#
_entry.id   AF-S6B8L7-F1
#
_cell.length_a   1.000
_cell.length_b   1.000
_cell.length_c   1.000
_cell.angle_alpha   90.00
_cell.angle_beta   90.00
_cell.angle_gamma   90.00
#
_symmetry.space_group_name_H-M   'P 1'
#
loop_
_entity.id
_entity.type
_entity.pdbx_description
1 polymer ?
#
loop_
_entity_poly.entity_id
_entity_poly.type
_entity_poly.pdbx_seq_one_letter_code
_entity_poly.pdbx_strand_id
1 'polypeptide(L)'
;MAKSFKYVVLASNWSAKKGKDDFKRSLESVVLHVIKTGARPVIIKDVAGSEVDLSRCILYKKLGWAKDNTNCNIPREDFRGAHELIDEAIDEIQKENKSVIIIDPNNILCSDNGCVTSIKNTAIYRDTSHINATASQLLGKMYLNRYGNPFNN
;
A
#
# COMPACT_ATOMS: atom_id res chain seq x y z
N MET A 1 2.19 -34.03 -4.97
CA MET A 1 3.11 -33.07 -4.30
C MET A 1 2.44 -31.70 -4.30
N ALA A 2 2.19 -31.12 -3.13
CA ALA A 2 1.72 -29.74 -3.06
C ALA A 2 2.84 -28.84 -3.61
N LYS A 3 2.51 -27.89 -4.49
CA LYS A 3 3.48 -26.93 -5.02
C LYS A 3 4.07 -26.16 -3.85
N SER A 4 5.40 -26.19 -3.68
CA SER A 4 6.09 -25.28 -2.77
C SER A 4 6.14 -23.90 -3.41
N PHE A 5 5.77 -22.88 -2.66
CA PHE A 5 5.82 -21.49 -3.13
C PHE A 5 7.13 -20.85 -2.67
N LYS A 6 7.85 -20.18 -3.56
CA LYS A 6 9.05 -19.40 -3.18
C LYS A 6 8.69 -18.16 -2.37
N TYR A 7 7.58 -17.53 -2.69
CA TYR A 7 7.06 -16.33 -2.03
C TYR A 7 5.57 -16.48 -1.73
N VAL A 8 5.13 -15.90 -0.63
CA VAL A 8 3.70 -15.71 -0.32
C VAL A 8 3.47 -14.23 -0.09
N VAL A 9 2.59 -13.65 -0.90
CA VAL A 9 2.26 -12.22 -0.84
C VAL A 9 1.04 -12.03 0.06
N LEU A 10 1.20 -11.17 1.06
CA LEU A 10 0.19 -10.74 2.01
C LEU A 10 -0.15 -9.29 1.69
N ALA A 11 -1.41 -9.02 1.36
CA ALA A 11 -1.96 -7.69 1.12
C ALA A 11 -3.40 -7.67 1.62
N SER A 12 -3.79 -6.60 2.32
CA SER A 12 -5.13 -6.44 2.89
C SER A 12 -5.40 -4.95 3.10
N ASN A 13 -6.49 -4.63 3.79
CA ASN A 13 -6.69 -3.34 4.43
C ASN A 13 -6.23 -3.46 5.89
N TRP A 14 -4.95 -3.25 6.14
CA TRP A 14 -4.33 -3.46 7.45
C TRP A 14 -4.84 -2.47 8.49
N SER A 15 -5.00 -1.21 8.08
CA SER A 15 -5.37 -0.08 8.95
C SER A 15 -6.84 -0.10 9.38
N ALA A 16 -7.66 -0.95 8.76
CA ALA A 16 -8.99 -1.28 9.29
C ALA A 16 -8.93 -2.07 10.62
N LYS A 17 -7.77 -2.64 10.98
CA LYS A 17 -7.59 -3.34 12.26
C LYS A 17 -7.30 -2.33 13.37
N LYS A 18 -7.89 -2.58 14.54
CA LYS A 18 -7.67 -1.78 15.75
C LYS A 18 -6.65 -2.50 16.64
N GLY A 19 -5.79 -1.72 17.29
CA GLY A 19 -4.79 -2.23 18.25
C GLY A 19 -3.52 -2.73 17.56
N LYS A 20 -2.43 -1.96 17.72
CA LYS A 20 -1.10 -2.27 17.15
C LYS A 20 -0.60 -3.66 17.58
N ASP A 21 -0.68 -3.97 18.87
CA ASP A 21 -0.08 -5.18 19.42
C ASP A 21 -0.82 -6.46 19.01
N ASP A 22 -2.16 -6.42 19.02
CA ASP A 22 -2.97 -7.55 18.59
C ASP A 22 -2.84 -7.80 17.08
N PHE A 23 -2.78 -6.72 16.30
CA PHE A 23 -2.46 -6.78 14.87
C PHE A 23 -1.07 -7.40 14.64
N LYS A 24 -0.04 -6.88 15.30
CA LYS A 24 1.35 -7.36 15.18
C LYS A 24 1.42 -8.85 15.45
N ARG A 25 0.90 -9.29 16.61
CA ARG A 25 0.90 -10.70 17.02
C ARG A 25 0.22 -11.61 16.01
N SER A 26 -0.93 -11.17 15.48
CA SER A 26 -1.70 -11.94 14.50
C SER A 26 -0.97 -12.07 13.17
N LEU A 27 -0.43 -10.96 12.66
CA LEU A 27 0.30 -10.94 11.40
C LEU A 27 1.63 -11.68 11.51
N GLU A 28 2.34 -11.52 12.62
CA GLU A 28 3.59 -12.24 12.88
C GLU A 28 3.38 -13.75 12.92
N SER A 29 2.29 -14.22 13.54
CA SER A 29 1.94 -15.65 13.51
C SER A 29 1.80 -16.17 12.08
N VAL A 30 1.15 -15.41 11.18
CA VAL A 30 1.03 -15.77 9.75
C VAL A 30 2.39 -15.76 9.07
N VAL A 31 3.21 -14.75 9.31
CA VAL A 31 4.58 -14.63 8.78
C VAL A 31 5.43 -15.83 9.16
N LEU A 32 5.41 -16.25 10.43
CA LEU A 32 6.14 -17.42 10.93
C LEU A 32 5.64 -18.72 10.28
N HIS A 33 4.33 -18.85 10.07
CA HIS A 33 3.78 -19.99 9.35
C HIS A 33 4.27 -20.04 7.90
N VAL A 34 4.29 -18.90 7.19
CA VAL A 34 4.83 -18.81 5.83
C VAL A 34 6.31 -19.21 5.81
N ILE A 35 7.12 -18.68 6.72
CA ILE A 35 8.56 -19.01 6.83
C ILE A 35 8.75 -20.52 7.05
N LYS A 36 7.94 -21.15 7.90
CA LYS A 36 7.99 -22.60 8.18
C LYS A 36 7.74 -23.47 6.94
N THR A 37 7.02 -22.97 5.94
CA THR A 37 6.85 -23.67 4.65
C THR A 37 8.08 -23.63 3.74
N GLY A 38 9.10 -22.83 4.09
CA GLY A 38 10.25 -22.51 3.24
C GLY A 38 10.02 -21.36 2.27
N ALA A 39 8.81 -20.77 2.27
CA ALA A 39 8.49 -19.58 1.49
C ALA A 39 8.98 -18.30 2.17
N ARG A 40 9.25 -17.27 1.37
CA ARG A 40 9.54 -15.92 1.87
C ARG A 40 8.27 -15.08 1.93
N PRO A 41 7.89 -14.55 3.11
CA PRO A 41 6.76 -13.62 3.22
C PRO A 41 7.05 -12.30 2.52
N VAL A 42 6.05 -11.78 1.82
CA VAL A 42 6.07 -10.46 1.18
C VAL A 42 4.86 -9.70 1.68
N ILE A 43 5.05 -8.61 2.40
CA ILE A 43 3.97 -7.77 2.92
C ILE A 43 3.88 -6.52 2.06
N ILE A 44 2.71 -6.27 1.48
CA ILE A 44 2.41 -5.01 0.79
C ILE A 44 1.65 -4.13 1.77
N LYS A 45 2.21 -2.97 2.15
CA LYS A 45 1.56 -2.00 3.05
C LYS A 45 0.31 -1.39 2.40
N ASP A 46 -0.53 -0.79 3.25
CA ASP A 46 -1.73 -0.10 2.77
C ASP A 46 -1.37 1.06 1.85
N VAL A 47 -2.28 1.40 0.94
CA VAL A 47 -2.21 2.66 0.19
C VAL A 47 -2.92 3.75 0.98
N ALA A 48 -2.51 5.00 0.81
CA ALA A 48 -3.29 6.13 1.29
C ALA A 48 -4.71 6.09 0.70
N GLY A 49 -5.71 6.31 1.53
CA GLY A 49 -7.11 6.44 1.14
C GLY A 49 -7.71 7.74 1.68
N SER A 50 -8.96 7.99 1.34
CA SER A 50 -9.74 9.13 1.85
C SER A 50 -11.18 8.70 2.11
N GLU A 51 -11.95 9.48 2.88
CA GLU A 51 -13.39 9.28 3.00
C GLU A 51 -14.15 9.72 1.74
N VAL A 52 -13.52 10.55 0.89
CA VAL A 52 -14.09 11.04 -0.36
C VAL A 52 -13.77 10.06 -1.50
N ASP A 53 -14.73 9.86 -2.39
CA ASP A 53 -14.50 9.10 -3.63
C ASP A 53 -13.49 9.83 -4.54
N LEU A 54 -12.25 9.34 -4.50
CA LEU A 54 -11.12 9.90 -5.22
C LEU A 54 -11.28 9.74 -6.73
N SER A 55 -11.93 8.67 -7.17
CA SER A 55 -12.21 8.42 -8.59
C SER A 55 -13.15 9.48 -9.14
N ARG A 56 -14.18 9.84 -8.37
CA ARG A 56 -15.15 10.87 -8.72
C ARG A 56 -14.51 12.25 -8.76
N CYS A 57 -13.67 12.59 -7.77
CA CYS A 57 -12.97 13.87 -7.75
C CYS A 57 -12.13 14.06 -9.03
N ILE A 58 -11.31 13.07 -9.37
CA ILE A 58 -10.44 13.12 -10.55
C ILE A 58 -11.26 13.19 -11.85
N LEU A 59 -12.34 12.41 -11.95
CA LEU A 59 -13.24 12.44 -13.10
C LEU A 59 -13.84 13.84 -13.29
N TYR A 60 -14.39 14.42 -12.22
CA TYR A 60 -15.04 15.72 -12.28
C TYR A 60 -14.05 16.82 -12.62
N LYS A 61 -12.84 16.76 -12.06
CA LYS A 61 -11.75 17.67 -12.41
C LYS A 61 -11.37 17.56 -13.89
N LYS A 62 -11.30 16.34 -14.43
CA LYS A 62 -10.94 16.11 -15.84
C LYS A 62 -12.04 16.60 -16.80
N LEU A 63 -13.30 16.49 -16.41
CA LEU A 63 -14.46 16.94 -17.21
C LEU A 63 -14.77 18.44 -17.05
N GLY A 64 -14.06 19.17 -16.20
CA GLY A 64 -14.34 20.58 -15.91
C GLY A 64 -15.62 20.79 -15.08
N TRP A 65 -16.09 19.75 -14.38
CA TRP A 65 -17.27 19.81 -13.51
C TRP A 65 -16.94 20.15 -12.05
N ALA A 66 -15.66 20.05 -11.68
CA ALA A 66 -15.18 20.47 -10.37
C ALA A 66 -14.98 22.00 -10.33
N LYS A 67 -15.02 22.58 -9.14
CA LYS A 67 -14.66 24.00 -8.94
C LYS A 67 -13.22 24.27 -9.37
N ASP A 68 -12.94 25.49 -9.80
CA ASP A 68 -11.57 25.92 -10.08
C ASP A 68 -10.66 25.66 -8.89
N ASN A 69 -9.43 25.20 -9.16
CA ASN A 69 -8.43 24.82 -8.16
C ASN A 69 -8.81 23.65 -7.24
N THR A 70 -9.80 22.82 -7.58
CA THR A 70 -10.11 21.59 -6.81
C THR A 70 -8.85 20.72 -6.68
N ASN A 71 -8.42 20.50 -5.43
CA ASN A 71 -7.36 19.55 -5.10
C ASN A 71 -7.99 18.19 -4.80
N CYS A 72 -7.61 17.18 -5.59
CA CYS A 72 -8.04 15.80 -5.38
C CYS A 72 -6.96 14.94 -4.73
N ASN A 73 -5.78 15.49 -4.43
CA ASN A 73 -4.74 14.76 -3.72
C ASN A 73 -5.13 14.59 -2.26
N ILE A 74 -4.66 13.50 -1.65
CA ILE A 74 -4.91 13.17 -0.25
C ILE A 74 -3.92 13.98 0.59
N PRO A 75 -4.39 14.85 1.50
CA PRO A 75 -3.52 15.54 2.45
C PRO A 75 -2.73 14.56 3.33
N ARG A 76 -1.55 14.96 3.81
CA ARG A 76 -0.71 14.07 4.61
C ARG A 76 -1.38 13.73 5.95
N GLU A 77 -2.12 14.68 6.51
CA GLU A 77 -2.86 14.55 7.76
C GLU A 77 -3.91 13.42 7.74
N ASP A 78 -4.54 13.18 6.59
CA ASP A 78 -5.56 12.13 6.44
C ASP A 78 -4.98 10.71 6.58
N PHE A 79 -3.64 10.57 6.46
CA PHE A 79 -2.93 9.31 6.59
C PHE A 79 -2.19 9.15 7.94
N ARG A 80 -2.40 10.06 8.91
CA ARG A 80 -1.73 9.99 10.22
C ARG A 80 -2.51 9.13 11.22
N GLY A 81 -1.83 8.64 12.24
CA GLY A 81 -2.47 7.88 13.32
C GLY A 81 -2.53 6.37 13.04
N ALA A 82 -3.71 5.84 12.69
CA ALA A 82 -3.92 4.39 12.60
C ALA A 82 -3.01 3.73 11.55
N HIS A 83 -2.83 4.37 10.39
CA HIS A 83 -1.89 3.92 9.36
C HIS A 83 -0.44 3.88 9.88
N GLU A 84 0.02 4.93 10.58
CA GLU A 84 1.38 4.99 11.13
C GLU A 84 1.62 3.90 12.18
N LEU A 85 0.64 3.63 13.05
CA LEU A 85 0.74 2.57 14.08
C LEU A 85 0.81 1.17 13.47
N ILE A 86 0.00 0.91 12.44
CA ILE A 86 -0.02 -0.39 11.75
C ILE A 86 1.24 -0.58 10.90
N ASP A 87 1.72 0.46 10.22
CA ASP A 87 2.98 0.42 9.49
C ASP A 87 4.17 0.19 10.41
N GLU A 88 4.16 0.79 11.61
CA GLU A 88 5.18 0.55 12.64
C GLU A 88 5.20 -0.92 13.07
N ALA A 89 4.02 -1.54 13.27
CA ALA A 89 3.93 -2.98 13.57
C ALA A 89 4.48 -3.85 12.43
N ILE A 90 4.18 -3.52 11.17
CA ILE A 90 4.73 -4.22 10.01
C ILE A 90 6.27 -4.09 9.98
N ASP A 91 6.79 -2.90 10.25
CA ASP A 91 8.24 -2.64 10.28
C ASP A 91 8.94 -3.38 11.43
N GLU A 92 8.31 -3.48 12.60
CA GLU A 92 8.80 -4.31 13.71
C GLU A 92 8.89 -5.79 13.32
N ILE A 93 7.86 -6.33 12.65
CA ILE A 93 7.87 -7.72 12.18
C ILE A 93 9.04 -7.97 11.23
N GLN A 94 9.34 -7.05 10.30
CA GLN A 94 10.50 -7.19 9.43
C GLN A 94 11.82 -7.09 10.20
N LYS A 95 11.90 -6.21 11.22
CA LYS A 95 13.10 -6.11 12.06
C LYS A 95 13.38 -7.43 12.77
N GLU A 96 12.35 -8.09 13.28
CA GLU A 96 12.41 -9.39 13.97
C GLU A 96 12.61 -10.57 13.00
N ASN A 97 12.09 -10.47 11.77
CA ASN A 97 12.10 -11.52 10.76
C ASN A 97 12.75 -11.04 9.44
N LYS A 98 14.09 -11.09 9.35
CA LYS A 98 14.87 -10.51 8.23
C LYS A 98 14.56 -11.09 6.83
N SER A 99 13.89 -12.24 6.75
CA SER A 99 13.47 -12.85 5.48
C SER A 99 12.23 -12.18 4.86
N VAL A 100 11.51 -11.38 5.65
CA VAL A 100 10.30 -10.66 5.23
C VAL A 100 10.65 -9.50 4.30
N ILE A 101 10.00 -9.47 3.15
CA ILE A 101 10.08 -8.38 2.19
C ILE A 101 8.91 -7.43 2.46
N ILE A 102 9.18 -6.13 2.62
CA ILE A 102 8.15 -5.09 2.69
C ILE A 102 8.14 -4.32 1.36
N ILE A 103 6.96 -4.16 0.79
CA ILE A 103 6.69 -3.27 -0.34
C ILE A 103 5.70 -2.22 0.12
N ASP A 104 6.09 -0.95 0.06
CA ASP A 104 5.22 0.17 0.40
C ASP A 104 4.86 0.95 -0.88
N PRO A 105 3.60 0.87 -1.36
CA PRO A 105 3.14 1.65 -2.50
C PRO A 105 3.20 3.17 -2.26
N ASN A 106 3.12 3.63 -1.01
CA ASN A 106 3.14 5.05 -0.67
C ASN A 106 4.50 5.69 -0.93
N ASN A 107 5.58 4.90 -1.01
CA ASN A 107 6.89 5.39 -1.46
C ASN A 107 6.87 5.96 -2.89
N ILE A 108 5.87 5.58 -3.70
CA ILE A 108 5.63 6.13 -5.03
C ILE A 108 4.51 7.19 -5.00
N LEU A 109 3.46 6.97 -4.21
CA LEU A 109 2.26 7.81 -4.21
C LEU A 109 2.39 9.07 -3.35
N CYS A 110 3.21 9.04 -2.31
CA CYS A 110 3.21 10.05 -1.25
C CYS A 110 4.55 10.80 -1.14
N SER A 111 4.44 12.03 -0.65
CA SER A 111 5.54 12.93 -0.29
C SER A 111 5.14 13.72 0.96
N ASP A 112 6.00 14.65 1.40
CA ASP A 112 5.68 15.55 2.51
C ASP A 112 4.44 16.42 2.24
N ASN A 113 4.11 16.66 0.97
CA ASN A 113 2.94 17.44 0.55
C ASN A 113 1.65 16.61 0.43
N GLY A 114 1.65 15.35 0.87
CA GLY A 114 0.54 14.41 0.73
C GLY A 114 0.72 13.41 -0.40
N CYS A 115 -0.38 12.73 -0.76
CA CYS A 115 -0.40 11.62 -1.71
C CYS A 115 -1.17 11.97 -2.98
N VAL A 116 -0.58 11.67 -4.12
CA VAL A 116 -1.20 11.95 -5.42
C VAL A 116 -2.33 10.96 -5.71
N THR A 117 -3.39 11.44 -6.36
CA THR A 117 -4.52 10.60 -6.82
C THR A 117 -4.56 10.41 -8.33
N SER A 118 -3.63 11.04 -9.04
CA SER A 118 -3.33 10.78 -10.44
C SER A 118 -1.84 10.91 -10.73
N ILE A 119 -1.34 10.11 -11.67
CA ILE A 119 0.04 10.21 -12.19
C ILE A 119 -0.07 10.43 -13.69
N LYS A 120 0.39 11.59 -14.17
CA LYS A 120 0.21 12.03 -15.57
C LYS A 120 -1.27 12.00 -15.96
N ASN A 121 -1.66 11.15 -16.91
CA ASN A 121 -3.03 10.99 -17.37
C ASN A 121 -3.75 9.76 -16.77
N THR A 122 -3.16 9.13 -15.76
CA THR A 122 -3.70 7.92 -15.13
C THR A 122 -4.29 8.27 -13.77
N ALA A 123 -5.61 8.12 -13.61
CA ALA A 123 -6.24 8.14 -12.29
C ALA A 123 -5.79 6.90 -11.50
N ILE A 124 -5.56 7.05 -10.19
CA ILE A 124 -5.00 5.96 -9.37
C ILE A 124 -6.09 5.09 -8.76
N TYR A 125 -7.14 5.71 -8.23
CA TYR A 125 -8.14 5.04 -7.42
C TYR A 125 -9.39 4.68 -8.24
N ARG A 126 -10.07 3.60 -7.85
CA ARG A 126 -11.42 3.25 -8.33
C ARG A 126 -12.54 3.71 -7.40
N ASP A 127 -12.19 4.05 -6.16
CA ASP A 127 -13.10 4.53 -5.10
C ASP A 127 -12.28 5.31 -4.05
N THR A 128 -12.63 5.19 -2.76
CA THR A 128 -12.01 5.86 -1.61
C THR A 128 -10.59 5.38 -1.29
N SER A 129 -10.24 4.13 -1.59
CA SER A 129 -8.92 3.57 -1.21
C SER A 129 -8.41 2.44 -2.11
N HIS A 130 -9.22 1.87 -3.00
CA HIS A 130 -8.74 0.81 -3.88
C HIS A 130 -8.03 1.39 -5.11
N ILE A 131 -6.83 0.87 -5.39
CA ILE A 131 -6.09 1.17 -6.62
C ILE A 131 -6.75 0.45 -7.80
N ASN A 132 -6.94 1.14 -8.92
CA ASN A 132 -7.46 0.51 -10.14
C ASN A 132 -6.39 -0.33 -10.85
N ALA A 133 -6.81 -1.24 -11.73
CA ALA A 133 -5.90 -2.21 -12.37
C ALA A 133 -4.78 -1.53 -13.20
N THR A 134 -5.10 -0.46 -13.93
CA THR A 134 -4.13 0.28 -14.73
C THR A 134 -3.07 0.94 -13.85
N ALA A 135 -3.51 1.58 -12.77
CA ALA A 135 -2.63 2.22 -11.80
C ALA A 135 -1.78 1.19 -11.05
N SER A 136 -2.32 0.02 -10.69
CA SER A 136 -1.57 -1.05 -10.03
C SER A 136 -0.37 -1.51 -10.88
N GLN A 137 -0.58 -1.71 -12.20
CA GLN A 137 0.51 -2.04 -13.13
C GLN A 137 1.52 -0.91 -13.27
N LEU A 138 1.05 0.35 -13.33
CA LEU A 138 1.91 1.52 -13.41
C LEU A 138 2.80 1.65 -12.15
N LEU A 139 2.21 1.50 -10.97
CA LEU A 139 2.91 1.56 -9.69
C LEU A 139 3.97 0.45 -9.58
N GLY A 140 3.64 -0.77 -10.01
CA GLY A 140 4.63 -1.87 -10.08
C GLY A 140 5.83 -1.52 -10.96
N LYS A 141 5.60 -0.96 -12.16
CA LYS A 141 6.69 -0.52 -13.05
C LYS A 141 7.51 0.61 -12.43
N MET A 142 6.84 1.61 -11.84
CA MET A 142 7.52 2.73 -11.18
C MET A 142 8.35 2.27 -9.98
N TYR A 143 7.82 1.34 -9.19
CA TYR A 143 8.53 0.75 -8.06
C TYR A 143 9.78 0.01 -8.53
N LEU A 144 9.65 -0.88 -9.53
CA LEU A 144 10.79 -1.62 -10.08
C LEU A 144 11.87 -0.69 -10.65
N ASN A 145 11.46 0.39 -11.33
CA ASN A 145 12.40 1.37 -11.87
C ASN A 145 13.13 2.16 -10.77
N ARG A 146 12.46 2.44 -9.63
CA ARG A 146 13.03 3.25 -8.55
C ARG A 146 13.83 2.45 -7.53
N TYR A 147 13.41 1.23 -7.22
CA TYR A 147 13.93 0.41 -6.13
C TYR A 147 14.53 -0.93 -6.59
N GLY A 148 14.37 -1.28 -7.87
CA GLY A 148 14.76 -2.60 -8.39
C GLY A 148 13.75 -3.69 -8.04
N ASN A 149 14.05 -4.94 -8.43
CA ASN A 149 13.22 -6.09 -8.11
C ASN A 149 13.52 -6.61 -6.70
N PRO A 150 12.57 -6.53 -5.74
CA PRO A 150 12.80 -6.97 -4.36
C PRO A 150 12.94 -8.50 -4.24
N PHE A 151 12.64 -9.25 -5.30
CA PHE A 151 12.72 -10.71 -5.33
C PHE A 151 14.06 -11.25 -5.88
N ASN A 152 15.00 -10.38 -6.26
CA ASN A 152 16.28 -10.80 -6.86
C ASN A 152 17.37 -11.17 -5.85
N ASN A 153 17.13 -11.03 -4.55
CA ASN A 153 18.01 -11.51 -3.48
C ASN A 153 17.74 -12.97 -3.15
#